data_AF-A0A2R3MZQ8-F1
#
_entry.id   AF-A0A2R3MZQ8-F1
#
_cell.length_a   1.000
_cell.length_b   1.000
_cell.length_c   1.000
_cell.angle_alpha   90.00
_cell.angle_beta   90.00
_cell.angle_gamma   90.00
#
_symmetry.space_group_name_H-M   'P 1'
#
loop_
_entity.id
_entity.type
_entity.pdbx_description
1 polymer ?
#
loop_
_entity_poly.entity_id
_entity_poly.type
_entity_poly.pdbx_seq_one_letter_code
_entity_poly.pdbx_strand_id
1 'polypeptide(L)'
;MNEIVESLNDIKQLLNDIKTLLEEQRPTTKKESAVKKGALDALFRAYTEDETLLQSLFDFADMRKKARSPLTVRAAEMQLRKLDEIAKTTKDKIVLVEQSTMNGWKSIYPLSEKFKSAGTVKQTTFNNYQQREEDYAEIERKIMEQRIKRREV
;
A
#
# COMPACT_ATOMS: atom_id res chain seq x y z
N MET A 1 -60.36 -7.13 21.63
CA MET A 1 -59.71 -6.16 20.72
C MET A 1 -58.60 -5.39 21.41
N ASN A 2 -58.81 -4.84 22.61
CA ASN A 2 -57.77 -4.05 23.30
C ASN A 2 -56.51 -4.85 23.66
N GLU A 3 -56.63 -6.09 24.14
CA GLU A 3 -55.48 -6.97 24.46
C GLU A 3 -54.63 -7.32 23.22
N ILE A 4 -55.25 -7.40 22.05
CA ILE A 4 -54.54 -7.66 20.78
C ILE A 4 -53.74 -6.42 20.36
N VAL A 5 -54.26 -5.23 20.63
CA VAL A 5 -53.56 -3.97 20.33
C VAL A 5 -52.38 -3.75 21.28
N GLU A 6 -52.55 -4.08 22.57
CA GLU A 6 -51.48 -4.01 23.57
C GLU A 6 -50.35 -4.98 23.26
N SER A 7 -50.67 -6.25 22.97
CA SER A 7 -49.66 -7.25 22.58
C SER A 7 -48.90 -6.87 21.30
N LEU A 8 -49.56 -6.24 20.32
CA LEU A 8 -48.89 -5.72 19.13
C LEU A 8 -47.92 -4.58 19.44
N ASN A 9 -48.23 -3.75 20.43
CA ASN A 9 -47.35 -2.66 20.87
C ASN A 9 -46.12 -3.22 21.57
N ASP A 10 -46.28 -4.24 22.41
CA ASP A 10 -45.18 -4.92 23.09
C ASP A 10 -44.26 -5.63 22.09
N ILE A 11 -44.82 -6.29 21.07
CA ILE A 11 -44.04 -6.90 20.00
C ILE A 11 -43.22 -5.85 19.23
N LYS A 12 -43.81 -4.67 18.95
CA LYS A 12 -43.08 -3.56 18.31
C LYS A 12 -41.93 -3.05 19.18
N GLN A 13 -42.14 -2.96 20.48
CA GLN A 13 -41.11 -2.52 21.41
C GLN A 13 -39.95 -3.53 21.46
N LEU A 14 -40.27 -4.82 21.62
CA LEU A 14 -39.29 -5.90 21.60
C LEU A 14 -38.49 -5.94 20.28
N LEU A 15 -39.13 -5.64 19.15
CA LEU A 15 -38.46 -5.60 17.85
C LEU A 15 -37.42 -4.45 17.76
N ASN A 16 -37.72 -3.30 18.36
CA ASN A 16 -36.78 -2.19 18.45
C ASN A 16 -35.62 -2.50 19.39
N ASP A 17 -35.89 -3.16 20.51
CA ASP A 17 -34.85 -3.54 21.48
C ASP A 17 -33.90 -4.59 20.89
N ILE A 18 -34.42 -5.57 20.13
CA ILE A 18 -33.60 -6.52 19.38
C ILE A 18 -32.74 -5.81 18.34
N LYS A 19 -33.30 -4.82 17.63
CA LYS A 19 -32.58 -4.05 16.61
C LYS A 19 -31.44 -3.22 17.20
N THR A 20 -31.64 -2.64 18.39
CA THR A 20 -30.60 -1.87 19.09
C THR A 20 -29.49 -2.76 19.62
N LEU A 21 -29.83 -3.91 20.23
CA LEU A 21 -28.86 -4.91 20.69
C LEU A 21 -27.99 -5.47 19.53
N LEU A 22 -28.58 -5.67 18.35
CA LEU A 22 -27.85 -6.11 17.16
C LEU A 22 -26.85 -5.06 16.64
N GLU A 23 -27.15 -3.77 16.79
CA GLU A 23 -26.24 -2.68 16.40
C GLU A 23 -25.08 -2.53 17.39
N GLU A 24 -25.31 -2.79 18.68
CA GLU A 24 -24.28 -2.78 19.72
C GLU A 24 -23.28 -3.95 19.62
N GLN A 25 -23.74 -5.11 19.14
CA GLN A 25 -22.89 -6.29 18.96
C GLN A 25 -22.09 -6.32 17.64
N ARG A 26 -22.28 -5.35 16.74
CA ARG A 26 -21.39 -5.21 15.57
C ARG A 26 -19.97 -4.91 16.05
N PRO A 27 -18.94 -5.68 15.66
CA PRO A 27 -17.56 -5.32 15.97
C PRO A 27 -17.26 -3.99 15.29
N THR A 28 -17.20 -2.92 16.10
CA THR A 28 -16.81 -1.60 15.63
C THR A 28 -15.33 -1.66 15.25
N THR A 29 -15.06 -1.93 13.99
CA THR A 29 -13.74 -1.76 13.34
C THR A 29 -13.14 -0.37 13.56
N LYS A 30 -13.93 0.58 14.08
CA LYS A 30 -13.50 1.92 14.53
C LYS A 30 -12.70 1.92 15.85
N LYS A 31 -12.97 1.06 16.84
CA LYS A 31 -12.27 1.12 18.15
C LYS A 31 -10.78 0.78 18.06
N GLU A 32 -10.39 -0.22 17.29
CA GLU A 32 -8.97 -0.54 17.08
C GLU A 32 -8.21 0.55 16.33
N SER A 33 -8.88 1.25 15.39
CA SER A 33 -8.24 2.30 14.59
C SER A 33 -7.88 3.54 15.42
N ALA A 34 -8.64 3.84 16.48
CA ALA A 34 -8.37 4.96 17.38
C ALA A 34 -7.20 4.66 18.33
N VAL A 35 -7.15 3.45 18.89
CA VAL A 35 -6.04 3.00 19.76
C VAL A 35 -4.72 2.98 18.97
N LYS A 36 -4.74 2.46 17.74
CA LYS A 36 -3.55 2.43 16.86
C LYS A 36 -3.12 3.83 16.41
N LYS A 37 -4.05 4.77 16.22
CA LYS A 37 -3.72 6.19 15.94
C LYS A 37 -3.03 6.86 17.13
N GLY A 38 -3.53 6.64 18.35
CA GLY A 38 -2.92 7.18 19.57
C GLY A 38 -1.50 6.66 19.79
N ALA A 39 -1.27 5.36 19.51
CA ALA A 39 0.06 4.78 19.62
C ALA A 39 1.08 5.40 18.64
N LEU A 40 0.66 5.73 17.42
CA LEU A 40 1.53 6.43 16.46
C LEU A 40 1.81 7.88 16.85
N ASP A 41 0.80 8.61 17.36
CA ASP A 41 0.97 9.99 17.85
C ASP A 41 1.96 10.04 19.01
N ALA A 42 1.78 9.16 20.00
CA ALA A 42 2.72 9.04 21.13
C ALA A 42 4.15 8.71 20.66
N LEU A 43 4.29 7.82 19.68
CA LEU A 43 5.58 7.43 19.13
C LEU A 43 6.29 8.58 18.42
N PHE A 44 5.58 9.36 17.59
CA PHE A 44 6.19 10.49 16.90
C PHE A 44 6.57 11.63 17.86
N ARG A 45 5.72 11.92 18.85
CA ARG A 45 6.01 12.92 19.89
C ARG A 45 7.18 12.52 20.79
N ALA A 46 7.35 11.23 21.05
CA ALA A 46 8.50 10.72 21.80
C ALA A 46 9.81 10.77 20.99
N TYR A 47 9.73 10.82 19.66
CA TYR A 47 10.89 10.83 18.79
C TYR A 47 11.48 12.23 18.58
N THR A 48 10.63 13.26 18.47
CA THR A 48 11.08 14.62 18.17
C THR A 48 10.21 15.68 18.84
N GLU A 49 10.85 16.72 19.35
CA GLU A 49 10.20 17.94 19.85
C GLU A 49 10.01 18.99 18.72
N ASP A 50 10.75 18.85 17.61
CA ASP A 50 10.64 19.74 16.46
C ASP A 50 9.27 19.59 15.78
N GLU A 51 8.46 20.65 15.84
CA GLU A 51 7.10 20.69 15.29
C GLU A 51 7.08 20.45 13.77
N THR A 52 8.10 20.90 13.04
CA THR A 52 8.15 20.76 11.58
C THR A 52 8.39 19.30 11.19
N LEU A 53 9.37 18.64 11.83
CA LEU A 53 9.60 17.21 11.62
C LEU A 53 8.41 16.37 12.07
N LEU A 54 7.79 16.74 13.18
CA LEU A 54 6.60 16.06 13.69
C LEU A 54 5.44 16.13 12.68
N GLN A 55 5.19 17.31 12.11
CA GLN A 55 4.16 17.49 11.08
C GLN A 55 4.45 16.66 9.84
N SER A 56 5.69 16.64 9.35
CA SER A 56 6.07 15.82 8.18
C SER A 56 5.83 14.32 8.43
N LEU A 57 6.06 13.82 9.65
CA LEU A 57 5.79 12.42 10.02
C LEU A 57 4.29 12.11 10.04
N PHE A 58 3.45 13.04 10.52
CA PHE A 58 1.99 12.88 10.45
C PHE A 58 1.49 12.89 9.00
N ASP A 59 1.99 13.81 8.17
CA ASP A 59 1.65 13.88 6.75
C ASP A 59 2.03 12.59 6.01
N PHE A 60 3.19 12.01 6.34
CA PHE A 60 3.61 10.71 5.82
C PHE A 60 2.65 9.58 6.22
N ALA A 61 2.23 9.54 7.49
CA ALA A 61 1.27 8.55 7.98
C ALA A 61 -0.11 8.71 7.30
N ASP A 62 -0.55 9.93 7.07
CA ASP A 62 -1.81 10.23 6.39
C ASP A 62 -1.77 9.92 4.90
N MET A 63 -0.66 10.22 4.22
CA MET A 63 -0.41 9.76 2.85
C MET A 63 -0.54 8.24 2.75
N ARG A 64 0.10 7.49 3.67
CA ARG A 64 0.03 6.02 3.68
C ARG A 64 -1.39 5.48 3.89
N LYS A 65 -2.22 6.15 4.69
CA LYS A 65 -3.65 5.82 4.82
C LYS A 65 -4.38 6.02 3.49
N LYS A 66 -4.13 7.14 2.79
CA LYS A 66 -4.71 7.42 1.46
C LYS A 66 -4.25 6.39 0.42
N ALA A 67 -2.99 5.95 0.48
CA ALA A 67 -2.41 4.91 -0.38
C ALA A 67 -2.87 3.47 -0.03
N ARG A 68 -3.92 3.31 0.79
CA ARG A 68 -4.48 2.02 1.26
C ARG A 68 -3.44 1.10 1.91
N SER A 69 -2.36 1.67 2.45
CA SER A 69 -1.27 0.94 3.11
C SER A 69 -0.97 1.59 4.47
N PRO A 70 -1.92 1.61 5.44
CA PRO A 70 -1.77 2.33 6.70
C PRO A 70 -0.48 1.95 7.43
N LEU A 71 0.14 2.94 8.07
CA LEU A 71 1.35 2.73 8.85
C LEU A 71 1.01 1.95 10.13
N THR A 72 1.75 0.87 10.40
CA THR A 72 1.68 0.15 11.68
C THR A 72 2.73 0.72 12.64
N VAL A 73 2.54 0.55 13.96
CA VAL A 73 3.47 1.07 14.98
C VAL A 73 4.90 0.53 14.77
N ARG A 74 5.04 -0.78 14.59
CA ARG A 74 6.34 -1.42 14.29
C ARG A 74 6.96 -0.89 12.99
N ALA A 75 6.16 -0.62 11.95
CA ALA A 75 6.68 -0.05 10.72
C ALA A 75 7.14 1.40 10.90
N ALA A 76 6.44 2.18 11.73
CA ALA A 76 6.85 3.54 12.10
C ALA A 76 8.20 3.53 12.81
N GLU A 77 8.39 2.66 13.83
CA GLU A 77 9.68 2.47 14.51
C GLU A 77 10.82 2.15 13.52
N MET A 78 10.56 1.25 12.57
CA MET A 78 11.54 0.90 11.53
C MET A 78 11.88 2.09 10.63
N GLN A 79 10.89 2.91 10.26
CA GLN A 79 11.15 4.12 9.47
C GLN A 79 11.97 5.15 10.27
N LEU A 80 11.68 5.34 11.56
CA LEU A 80 12.43 6.28 12.41
C LEU A 80 13.89 5.86 12.57
N ARG A 81 14.14 4.56 12.81
CA ARG A 81 15.52 4.02 12.86
C ARG A 81 16.26 4.25 11.55
N LYS A 82 15.60 3.94 10.43
CA LYS A 82 16.17 4.16 9.10
C LYS A 82 16.46 5.64 8.83
N LEU A 83 15.60 6.53 9.34
CA LEU A 83 15.76 7.98 9.24
C LEU A 83 17.02 8.44 9.99
N ASP A 84 17.29 7.90 11.19
CA ASP A 84 18.52 8.14 11.93
C ASP A 84 19.77 7.57 11.25
N GLU A 85 19.65 6.45 10.54
CA GLU A 85 20.77 5.84 9.81
C GLU A 85 21.21 6.68 8.60
N ILE A 86 20.26 7.31 7.89
CA ILE A 86 20.53 8.02 6.63
C ILE A 86 20.68 9.53 6.79
N ALA A 87 20.11 10.13 7.84
CA ALA A 87 20.07 11.58 8.03
C ALA A 87 20.93 12.00 9.22
N LYS A 88 21.79 13.01 9.02
CA LYS A 88 22.67 13.53 10.08
C LYS A 88 22.03 14.67 10.86
N THR A 89 21.18 15.47 10.20
CA THR A 89 20.56 16.67 10.77
C THR A 89 19.05 16.56 10.77
N THR A 90 18.36 17.20 11.71
CA THR A 90 16.87 17.32 11.72
C THR A 90 16.33 17.85 10.40
N LYS A 91 17.01 18.81 9.77
CA LYS A 91 16.64 19.33 8.44
C LYS A 91 16.67 18.25 7.35
N ASP A 92 17.69 17.41 7.35
CA ASP A 92 17.81 16.32 6.38
C ASP A 92 16.68 15.30 6.58
N LYS A 93 16.32 15.03 7.84
CA LYS A 93 15.19 14.15 8.18
C LYS A 93 13.89 14.64 7.57
N ILE A 94 13.59 15.94 7.73
CA ILE A 94 12.40 16.58 7.16
C ILE A 94 12.36 16.38 5.64
N VAL A 95 13.44 16.75 4.95
CA VAL A 95 13.53 16.66 3.48
C VAL A 95 13.29 15.22 2.99
N LEU A 96 13.84 14.22 3.67
CA LEU A 96 13.67 12.82 3.31
C LEU A 96 12.24 12.32 3.52
N VAL A 97 11.60 12.69 4.64
CA VAL A 97 10.20 12.34 4.90
C VAL A 97 9.28 13.01 3.89
N GLU A 98 9.47 14.31 3.63
CA GLU A 98 8.69 15.07 2.65
C GLU A 98 8.84 14.51 1.23
N GLN A 99 10.05 14.13 0.83
CA GLN A 99 10.29 13.46 -0.44
C GLN A 99 9.50 12.15 -0.54
N SER A 100 9.50 11.35 0.52
CA SER A 100 8.74 10.10 0.57
C SER A 100 7.24 10.35 0.50
N THR A 101 6.75 11.40 1.15
CA THR A 101 5.33 11.82 1.13
C THR A 101 4.93 12.30 -0.27
N MET A 102 5.73 13.16 -0.90
CA MET A 102 5.49 13.69 -2.25
C MET A 102 5.43 12.58 -3.30
N ASN A 103 6.34 11.61 -3.22
CA ASN A 103 6.40 10.49 -4.16
C ASN A 103 5.45 9.34 -3.83
N GLY A 104 4.73 9.40 -2.71
CA GLY A 104 3.83 8.32 -2.27
C GLY A 104 4.56 7.02 -1.93
N TRP A 105 5.81 7.09 -1.47
CA TRP A 105 6.61 5.91 -1.16
C TRP A 105 6.22 5.28 0.18
N LYS A 106 6.37 3.95 0.28
CA LYS A 106 6.09 3.21 1.53
C LYS A 106 7.21 3.31 2.55
N SER A 107 8.44 3.61 2.13
CA SER A 107 9.61 3.70 3.01
C SER A 107 10.42 4.92 2.65
N ILE A 108 11.19 5.42 3.61
CA ILE A 108 12.09 6.55 3.43
C ILE A 108 13.36 6.05 2.72
N TYR A 109 13.83 6.77 1.71
CA TYR A 109 15.02 6.43 0.94
C TYR A 109 16.02 7.59 1.03
N PRO A 110 17.34 7.30 0.97
CA PRO A 110 18.36 8.34 0.96
C PRO A 110 18.19 9.26 -0.24
N LEU A 111 18.50 10.54 -0.04
CA LEU A 111 18.44 11.55 -1.09
C LEU A 111 19.43 11.13 -2.18
N SER A 112 18.91 10.84 -3.36
CA SER A 112 19.75 10.29 -4.42
C SER A 112 20.76 11.36 -4.85
N GLU A 113 22.05 11.11 -4.68
CA GLU A 113 23.14 11.97 -5.18
C GLU A 113 23.23 11.97 -6.71
N LYS A 114 22.11 11.86 -7.44
CA LYS A 114 22.01 11.59 -8.89
C LYS A 114 22.52 12.72 -9.79
N PHE A 115 23.38 13.61 -9.29
CA PHE A 115 24.25 14.47 -10.09
C PHE A 115 25.75 14.32 -9.80
N LYS A 116 26.19 13.41 -8.90
CA LYS A 116 27.62 13.21 -8.61
C LYS A 116 28.25 11.99 -9.27
N SER A 117 27.46 11.10 -9.88
CA SER A 117 28.00 10.02 -10.70
C SER A 117 27.03 9.65 -11.82
N ALA A 118 27.14 10.38 -12.94
CA ALA A 118 26.74 9.86 -14.24
C ALA A 118 27.67 8.66 -14.60
N GLY A 119 27.57 7.59 -13.82
CA GLY A 119 28.15 6.30 -14.17
C GLY A 119 27.31 5.73 -15.31
N THR A 120 27.95 5.57 -16.45
CA THR A 120 27.44 5.01 -17.71
C THR A 120 26.33 3.98 -17.46
N VAL A 121 25.11 4.27 -17.91
CA VAL A 121 24.00 3.32 -17.87
C VAL A 121 24.44 2.10 -18.67
N LYS A 122 24.76 1.00 -17.98
CA LYS A 122 24.99 -0.29 -18.63
C LYS A 122 23.65 -0.71 -19.22
N GLN A 123 23.58 -0.72 -20.55
CA GLN A 123 22.43 -1.20 -21.30
C GLN A 123 22.03 -2.57 -20.75
N THR A 124 20.83 -2.66 -20.18
CA THR A 124 20.30 -3.93 -19.70
C THR A 124 20.15 -4.86 -20.90
N THR A 125 20.64 -6.08 -20.76
CA THR A 125 20.63 -7.18 -21.75
C THR A 125 19.20 -7.68 -22.09
N PHE A 126 18.17 -6.84 -21.92
CA PHE A 126 16.80 -7.14 -22.32
C PHE A 126 16.58 -7.01 -23.84
N ASN A 127 17.56 -6.46 -24.58
CA ASN A 127 17.54 -6.42 -26.05
C ASN A 127 18.24 -7.63 -26.71
N ASN A 128 18.64 -8.65 -25.95
CA ASN A 128 19.29 -9.86 -26.49
C ASN A 128 18.30 -10.97 -26.86
N TYR A 129 17.02 -10.65 -27.07
CA TYR A 129 16.13 -11.59 -27.73
C TYR A 129 16.50 -11.61 -29.22
N GLN A 130 17.18 -12.67 -29.67
CA GLN A 130 17.32 -12.93 -31.10
C GLN A 130 15.92 -13.06 -31.68
N GLN A 131 15.60 -12.18 -32.62
CA GLN A 131 14.37 -12.27 -33.40
C GLN A 131 14.36 -13.65 -34.08
N ARG A 132 13.35 -14.47 -33.79
CA ARG A 132 13.25 -15.79 -34.44
C ARG A 132 12.86 -15.54 -35.91
N GLU A 133 13.83 -15.72 -36.79
CA GLU A 133 13.66 -15.81 -38.25
C GLU A 133 12.95 -17.13 -38.62
N GLU A 134 11.84 -17.46 -37.94
CA GLU A 134 11.01 -18.57 -38.39
C GLU A 134 10.23 -18.09 -39.62
N ASP A 135 10.79 -18.35 -40.80
CA ASP A 135 10.11 -18.08 -42.06
C ASP A 135 8.88 -18.99 -42.17
N TYR A 136 7.73 -18.44 -41.79
CA TYR A 136 6.44 -19.13 -41.77
C TYR A 136 6.10 -19.74 -43.14
N ALA A 137 6.55 -19.14 -44.24
CA ALA A 137 6.32 -19.66 -45.58
C ALA A 137 7.04 -21.00 -45.80
N GLU A 138 8.27 -21.13 -45.31
CA GLU A 138 9.06 -22.36 -45.39
C GLU A 138 8.44 -23.48 -44.52
N ILE A 139 7.98 -23.12 -43.32
CA ILE A 139 7.30 -24.05 -42.40
C ILE A 139 6.00 -24.57 -43.03
N GLU A 140 5.18 -23.69 -43.60
CA GLU A 140 3.95 -24.07 -44.28
C GLU A 140 4.22 -24.96 -45.48
N ARG A 141 5.21 -24.61 -46.31
CA ARG A 141 5.63 -25.42 -47.46
C ARG A 141 6.05 -26.82 -47.02
N LYS A 142 6.86 -26.94 -45.97
CA LYS A 142 7.33 -28.23 -45.45
C LYS A 142 6.19 -29.06 -44.86
N ILE A 143 5.25 -28.44 -44.15
CA ILE A 143 4.04 -29.11 -43.65
C ILE A 143 3.20 -29.63 -44.81
N MET A 144 3.04 -28.83 -45.87
CA MET A 144 2.26 -29.20 -47.05
C MET A 144 2.91 -30.35 -47.82
N GLU A 145 4.23 -30.30 -48.00
CA GLU A 145 5.01 -31.36 -48.65
C GLU A 145 4.94 -32.67 -47.86
N GLN A 146 5.04 -32.62 -46.53
CA GLN A 146 4.82 -33.79 -45.68
C GLN A 146 3.39 -34.35 -45.74
N ARG A 147 2.39 -33.51 -46.03
CA ARG A 147 1.00 -33.94 -46.22
C ARG A 147 0.75 -34.55 -47.60
N ILE A 148 1.51 -34.15 -48.61
CA ILE A 148 1.45 -34.73 -49.95
C ILE A 148 2.16 -36.08 -49.95
N LYS A 149 3.39 -36.12 -49.42
CA LYS A 149 4.22 -37.33 -49.33
C LYS A 149 3.58 -38.45 -48.50
N ARG A 150 2.75 -38.11 -47.51
CA ARG A 150 1.94 -39.08 -46.74
C ARG A 150 0.68 -39.56 -47.44
N ARG A 151 0.23 -38.87 -48.49
CA ARG A 151 -0.92 -39.28 -49.33
C ARG A 151 -0.50 -40.14 -50.51
N GLU A 152 0.78 -40.14 -50.87
CA GLU A 152 1.36 -40.91 -51.98
C GLU A 152 1.94 -42.27 -51.56
N VAL A 153 1.86 -42.62 -50.27
CA VAL A 153 2.16 -43.95 -49.70
C VAL A 153 0.85 -44.60 -49.30
#